data_AF-A0A383AX73-F1
#
_entry.id   AF-A0A383AX73-F1
#
_cell.length_a   1.000
_cell.length_b   1.000
_cell.length_c   1.000
_cell.angle_alpha   90.00
_cell.angle_beta   90.00
_cell.angle_gamma   90.00
#
_symmetry.space_group_name_H-M   'P 1'
#
loop_
_entity.id
_entity.type
_entity.pdbx_description
1 polymer ?
#
loop_
_entity_poly.entity_id
_entity_poly.type
_entity_poly.pdbx_seq_one_letter_code
_entity_poly.pdbx_strand_id
1 'polypeptide(L)' 'MNPYRMSHPPRRWEPKLSPTLFRLMHGFRLWFARKEASLVQYEIEGADHVKKAREAGQGILITPNHSTHADPSAMSEAA' A
#
# COMPACT_ATOMS: atom_id res chain seq x y z
N MET A 1 -16.29 24.28 -5.25
CA MET A 1 -17.21 23.12 -5.40
C MET A 1 -16.33 21.89 -5.55
N ASN A 2 -16.48 20.86 -4.71
CA ASN A 2 -15.59 19.70 -4.74
C ASN A 2 -15.76 18.96 -6.09
N PRO A 3 -14.71 18.86 -6.93
CA PRO A 3 -14.80 18.23 -8.25
C PRO A 3 -14.98 16.71 -8.18
N TYR A 4 -14.80 16.10 -7.00
CA TYR A 4 -14.90 14.67 -6.82
C TYR A 4 -16.35 14.22 -6.58
N ARG A 5 -16.88 13.36 -7.46
CA ARG A 5 -18.14 12.64 -7.20
C ARG A 5 -17.89 11.60 -6.11
N MET A 6 -18.45 11.84 -4.92
CA MET A 6 -18.42 10.85 -3.84
C MET A 6 -19.30 9.66 -4.22
N SER A 7 -18.67 8.51 -4.47
CA SER A 7 -19.37 7.23 -4.62
C SER A 7 -19.53 6.54 -3.26
N HIS A 8 -20.53 5.68 -3.12
CA HIS A 8 -20.70 4.88 -1.92
C HIS A 8 -19.48 3.95 -1.72
N PRO A 9 -19.01 3.77 -0.47
CA PRO A 9 -17.93 2.85 -0.19
C PRO A 9 -18.34 1.41 -0.58
N PRO A 10 -17.39 0.58 -1.05
CA PRO A 10 -17.70 -0.78 -1.45
C PRO A 10 -18.19 -1.61 -0.25
N ARG A 11 -19.12 -2.54 -0.50
CA ARG A 11 -19.68 -3.44 0.55
C ARG A 11 -18.64 -4.41 1.12
N ARG A 12 -17.55 -4.66 0.39
CA ARG A 12 -16.43 -5.52 0.78
C ARG A 12 -15.13 -4.90 0.27
N TRP A 13 -14.08 -5.03 1.07
CA TRP A 13 -12.73 -4.60 0.73
C TRP A 13 -11.92 -5.82 0.30
N GLU A 14 -12.31 -6.43 -0.81
CA GLU A 14 -11.57 -7.57 -1.35
C GLU A 14 -10.17 -7.10 -1.76
N PRO A 15 -9.10 -7.85 -1.43
CA PRO A 15 -7.76 -7.52 -1.89
C PRO A 15 -7.77 -7.63 -3.41
N LYS A 16 -7.81 -6.47 -4.08
CA LYS A 16 -7.85 -6.38 -5.55
C LYS A 16 -6.58 -6.90 -6.22
N LEU A 17 -5.52 -7.13 -5.46
CA LEU A 17 -4.23 -7.58 -5.96
C LEU A 17 -3.94 -9.04 -5.63
N SER A 18 -3.62 -9.80 -6.68
CA SER A 18 -3.03 -11.13 -6.52
C SER A 18 -1.62 -11.02 -5.91
N PRO A 19 -1.31 -11.74 -4.82
CA PRO A 19 0.02 -11.72 -4.21
C PRO A 19 1.14 -12.16 -5.17
N THR A 20 0.82 -13.07 -6.09
CA THR A 20 1.79 -13.57 -7.08
C THR A 20 2.08 -12.52 -8.14
N LEU A 21 1.04 -11.88 -8.69
CA LEU A 21 1.21 -10.78 -9.64
C LEU A 21 1.97 -9.62 -8.99
N PHE A 22 1.66 -9.32 -7.71
CA PHE A 22 2.41 -8.34 -6.94
C PHE A 22 3.89 -8.72 -6.90
N ARG A 23 4.26 -9.92 -6.45
CA ARG A 23 5.68 -10.31 -6.40
C ARG A 23 6.38 -10.26 -7.77
N LEU A 24 5.71 -10.68 -8.85
CA LEU A 24 6.28 -10.62 -10.21
C LEU A 24 6.52 -9.19 -10.71
N MET A 25 5.67 -8.24 -10.32
CA MET A 25 5.78 -6.83 -10.72
C MET A 25 6.77 -6.01 -9.87
N HIS A 26 7.51 -6.62 -8.96
CA HIS A 26 8.36 -5.91 -8.01
C HIS A 26 9.40 -4.99 -8.69
N GLY A 27 10.13 -5.48 -9.69
CA GLY A 27 11.11 -4.65 -10.41
C GLY A 27 10.50 -3.44 -11.11
N PHE A 28 9.32 -3.60 -11.71
CA PHE A 28 8.58 -2.50 -12.33
C PHE A 28 8.11 -1.48 -11.28
N ARG A 29 7.62 -1.93 -10.12
CA ARG A 29 7.21 -1.02 -9.03
C ARG A 29 8.39 -0.19 -8.54
N LEU A 30 9.56 -0.79 -8.34
CA LEU A 30 10.76 -0.07 -7.92
C LEU A 30 11.18 0.96 -8.97
N TRP A 31 11.16 0.59 -10.26
CA TRP A 31 11.44 1.53 -11.34
C TRP A 31 10.45 2.70 -11.36
N PHE A 32 9.15 2.42 -11.24
CA PHE A 32 8.10 3.43 -11.21
C PHE A 32 8.23 4.36 -10.00
N ALA A 33 8.47 3.82 -8.81
CA ALA A 33 8.66 4.59 -7.58
C ALA A 33 9.88 5.52 -7.66
N ARG A 34 10.99 5.06 -8.26
CA ARG A 34 12.17 5.89 -8.52
C ARG A 34 11.87 7.00 -9.51
N LYS A 35 11.15 6.69 -10.60
CA LYS A 35 10.86 7.65 -11.67
C LYS A 35 9.87 8.74 -11.22
N GLU A 36 8.78 8.37 -10.55
CA GLU A 36 7.68 9.28 -10.23
C GLU A 36 7.86 9.99 -8.89
N ALA A 37 8.53 9.35 -7.92
CA ALA A 37 8.62 9.86 -6.54
C ALA A 37 10.07 9.92 -6.00
N SER A 38 11.08 9.62 -6.83
CA SER A 38 12.50 9.59 -6.41
C SER A 38 12.77 8.70 -5.18
N LEU A 39 11.95 7.67 -4.97
CA LEU A 39 12.11 6.72 -3.86
C LEU A 39 13.25 5.75 -4.18
N VAL A 40 14.38 5.91 -3.48
CA VAL A 40 15.59 5.09 -3.70
C VAL A 40 15.89 4.13 -2.56
N GLN A 41 15.40 4.44 -1.36
CA GLN A 41 15.60 3.67 -0.14
C GLN A 41 14.33 3.75 0.71
N TYR A 42 14.08 2.72 1.51
CA TYR A 42 13.03 2.71 2.52
C TYR A 42 13.56 2.06 3.81
N GLU A 43 12.95 2.44 4.92
CA GLU A 43 13.12 1.81 6.22
C GLU A 43 11.73 1.52 6.78
N ILE A 44 11.58 0.36 7.42
CA ILE A 44 10.30 -0.06 8.00
C ILE A 44 10.46 -0.10 9.51
N GLU A 45 9.80 0.83 10.17
CA GLU A 45 9.72 0.89 11.63
C GLU A 45 8.37 0.34 12.13
N GLY A 46 8.37 -0.35 13.27
CA GLY A 46 7.13 -0.80 13.92
C GLY A 46 6.41 -1.97 13.26
N ALA A 47 7.05 -2.71 12.33
CA ALA A 47 6.48 -3.89 11.67
C ALA A 47 5.96 -4.96 12.66
N ASP A 48 6.56 -5.03 13.85
CA ASP A 48 6.14 -5.96 14.91
C ASP A 48 4.70 -5.76 15.37
N HIS A 49 4.16 -4.54 15.33
CA HIS A 49 2.77 -4.27 15.69
C HIS A 49 1.81 -4.96 14.72
N VAL A 50 2.11 -4.86 13.42
CA VAL A 50 1.33 -5.49 12.35
C VAL A 50 1.45 -7.01 12.44
N LYS A 51 2.67 -7.53 12.67
CA LYS A 51 2.91 -8.97 12.83
C LYS A 51 2.10 -9.55 13.99
N LYS A 52 2.13 -8.92 15.17
CA LYS A 52 1.38 -9.35 16.36
C LYS A 52 -0.13 -9.33 16.13
N ALA A 53 -0.66 -8.27 15.51
CA ALA A 53 -2.09 -8.18 15.19
C ALA A 53 -2.51 -9.31 14.22
N ARG A 54 -1.67 -9.61 13.22
CA ARG A 54 -1.92 -10.70 12.26
C ARG A 54 -1.91 -12.06 12.94
N GLU A 55 -0.92 -12.33 13.78
CA GLU A 55 -0.82 -13.58 14.55
C GLU A 55 -1.99 -13.78 15.51
N ALA A 56 -2.56 -12.69 16.04
CA ALA A 56 -3.77 -12.71 16.85
C ALA A 56 -5.08 -12.86 16.04
N GLY A 57 -5.01 -13.02 14.71
CA GLY A 57 -6.18 -13.18 13.85
C GLY A 57 -7.01 -11.90 13.65
N GLN A 58 -6.43 -10.72 13.89
CA GLN A 58 -7.12 -9.44 13.76
C GLN A 58 -7.12 -8.96 12.30
N GLY A 59 -8.19 -8.28 11.89
CA GLY A 59 -8.22 -7.55 10.62
C GLY A 59 -7.34 -6.31 10.70
N ILE A 60 -6.52 -6.07 9.68
CA ILE A 60 -5.57 -4.96 9.64
C ILE A 60 -5.91 -4.06 8.44
N LEU A 61 -6.01 -2.76 8.70
CA LEU A 61 -6.12 -1.72 7.68
C LEU A 61 -4.86 -0.86 7.73
N ILE A 62 -4.09 -0.86 6.64
CA ILE A 62 -2.94 0.03 6.48
C ILE A 62 -3.33 1.07 5.42
N THR A 63 -3.21 2.36 5.77
CA THR A 63 -3.61 3.48 4.89
C THR A 63 -2.44 4.42 4.65
N PRO A 64 -2.28 4.96 3.44
CA PRO A 64 -1.33 6.05 3.22
C PRO A 64 -1.83 7.31 3.92
N ASN A 65 -0.92 8.23 4.21
CA ASN A 65 -1.31 9.57 4.65
C ASN A 65 -1.92 10.37 3.48
N HIS A 66 -1.34 10.22 2.28
CA HIS A 66 -1.83 10.80 1.02
C HIS A 66 -2.08 9.71 -0.03
N SER A 67 -3.22 9.77 -0.72
CA SER A 67 -3.58 8.78 -1.76
C SER A 67 -2.77 8.92 -3.06
N THR A 68 -1.82 9.84 -3.13
CA THR A 68 -1.02 10.17 -4.31
C THR A 68 0.47 10.21 -3.99
N HIS A 69 1.30 10.28 -5.04
CA HIS A 69 2.76 10.43 -4.94
C HIS A 69 3.46 9.25 -4.26
N ALA A 70 4.27 9.53 -3.24
CA ALA A 70 5.21 8.58 -2.65
C ALA A 70 4.55 7.53 -1.76
N ASP A 71 3.50 7.89 -1.01
CA ASP A 71 2.95 7.02 0.04
C ASP A 71 2.48 5.67 -0.48
N PRO A 72 1.69 5.57 -1.58
CA PRO A 72 1.26 4.26 -2.08
C PRO A 72 2.43 3.38 -2.55
N SER A 73 3.46 4.00 -3.13
CA SER A 73 4.67 3.32 -3.57
C SER A 73 5.52 2.85 -2.39
N ALA A 74 5.69 3.69 -1.37
CA ALA A 74 6.45 3.35 -0.16
C ALA A 74 5.77 2.22 0.65
N MET A 75 4.44 2.28 0.80
CA MET A 75 3.69 1.23 1.51
C MET A 75 3.77 -0.14 0.84
N SER A 76 3.93 -0.17 -0.49
CA SER A 76 4.07 -1.43 -1.23
C SER A 76 5.32 -2.22 -0.86
N GLU A 77 6.34 -1.57 -0.29
CA GLU A 77 7.57 -2.21 0.17
C GLU A 77 7.45 -2.77 1.59
N ALA A 78 6.42 -2.37 2.35
CA ALA A 78 6.13 -2.90 3.68
C ALA A 78 5.26 -4.18 3.68
N ALA A 79 4.83 -4.65 2.51
CA ALA A 79 3.86 -5.74 2.32
C ALA A 79 4.49 -7.05 1.85
#